data_AF-A0A5N1JN43-F1
#
_entry.id   AF-A0A5N1JN43-F1
#
_cell.length_a   1.000
_cell.length_b   1.000
_cell.length_c   1.000
_cell.angle_alpha   90.00
_cell.angle_beta   90.00
_cell.angle_gamma   90.00
#
_symmetry.space_group_name_H-M   'P 1'
#
loop_
_entity.id
_entity.type
_entity.pdbx_description
1 polymer ?
#
loop_
_entity_poly.entity_id
_entity_poly.type
_entity_poly.pdbx_seq_one_letter_code
_entity_poly.pdbx_strand_id
1 'polypeptide(L)'
;MMARKDILDLQSECISIARTVSVAFERAMNQTGTQPITTLDLRAYTLFYHLTSGVVAFDLNWDQGDAFSPAEQQYCRHGKLIVAGYFSQYEISSLNQFQLGERIYQFLKLVDLT
;
A
#
# COMPACT_ATOMS: atom_id res chain seq x y z
N MET A 1 -18.62 5.07 -16.67
CA MET A 1 -19.10 3.91 -15.87
C MET A 1 -18.29 2.70 -16.32
N MET A 2 -17.47 2.10 -15.45
CA MET A 2 -16.67 0.91 -15.78
C MET A 2 -17.58 -0.28 -16.08
N ALA A 3 -17.15 -1.17 -16.98
CA ALA A 3 -17.89 -2.40 -17.24
C ALA A 3 -17.73 -3.36 -16.05
N ARG A 4 -18.71 -4.25 -15.85
CA ARG A 4 -18.69 -5.26 -14.79
C ARG A 4 -17.42 -6.14 -14.84
N LYS A 5 -16.92 -6.42 -16.04
CA LYS A 5 -15.70 -7.18 -16.25
C LYS A 5 -14.48 -6.44 -15.68
N ASP A 6 -14.34 -5.16 -16.01
CA ASP A 6 -13.23 -4.32 -15.55
C ASP A 6 -13.17 -4.25 -14.02
N ILE A 7 -14.33 -4.23 -13.35
CA ILE A 7 -14.42 -4.25 -11.89
C ILE A 7 -13.87 -5.57 -11.32
N LEU A 8 -14.26 -6.70 -11.90
CA LEU A 8 -13.80 -8.02 -11.45
C LEU A 8 -12.29 -8.20 -11.70
N ASP A 9 -11.80 -7.71 -12.83
CA ASP A 9 -10.37 -7.75 -13.18
C ASP A 9 -9.55 -6.91 -12.18
N LEU A 10 -10.00 -5.68 -11.87
CA LEU A 10 -9.35 -4.81 -10.89
C LEU A 10 -9.37 -5.39 -9.46
N GLN A 11 -10.48 -5.99 -9.04
CA GLN A 11 -10.56 -6.70 -7.75
C GLN A 11 -9.57 -7.86 -7.70
N SER A 12 -9.43 -8.62 -8.79
CA SER A 12 -8.47 -9.72 -8.89
C SER A 12 -7.03 -9.22 -8.78
N GLU A 13 -6.71 -8.10 -9.43
CA GLU A 13 -5.40 -7.46 -9.34
C GLU A 13 -5.08 -7.02 -7.90
N CYS A 14 -6.03 -6.37 -7.21
CA CYS A 14 -5.86 -5.94 -5.82
C CYS A 14 -5.64 -7.14 -4.87
N ILE A 15 -6.34 -8.25 -5.11
CA ILE A 15 -6.13 -9.51 -4.37
C ILE A 15 -4.74 -10.09 -4.66
N SER A 16 -4.24 -9.99 -5.89
CA SER A 16 -2.89 -10.42 -6.25
C SER A 16 -1.84 -9.58 -5.53
N ILE A 17 -2.00 -8.25 -5.54
CA ILE A 17 -1.14 -7.31 -4.79
C ILE A 17 -1.11 -7.68 -3.30
N ALA A 18 -2.29 -7.90 -2.70
CA ALA A 18 -2.45 -8.24 -1.29
C ALA A 18 -1.63 -9.46 -0.83
N ARG A 19 -1.32 -10.41 -1.73
CA ARG A 19 -0.46 -11.59 -1.43
C ARG A 19 0.94 -11.21 -1.00
N THR A 20 1.41 -10.05 -1.44
CA THR A 20 2.80 -9.62 -1.25
C THR A 20 2.96 -8.57 -0.17
N VAL A 21 1.85 -8.04 0.38
CA VAL A 21 1.86 -6.94 1.36
C VAL A 21 2.62 -7.33 2.63
N SER A 22 2.32 -8.47 3.25
CA SER A 22 2.99 -8.88 4.49
C SER A 22 4.50 -9.08 4.30
N VAL A 23 4.90 -9.69 3.17
CA VAL A 23 6.31 -9.89 2.83
C VAL A 23 7.00 -8.56 2.52
N ALA A 24 6.33 -7.63 1.84
CA ALA A 24 6.86 -6.30 1.58
C ALA A 24 7.08 -5.52 2.88
N PHE A 25 6.16 -5.63 3.84
CA PHE A 25 6.29 -4.99 5.14
C PHE A 25 7.43 -5.58 5.97
N GLU A 26 7.54 -6.90 6.02
CA GLU A 26 8.65 -7.60 6.68
C GLU A 26 10.00 -7.19 6.09
N ARG A 27 10.10 -7.06 4.77
CA ARG A 27 11.33 -6.56 4.12
C ARG A 27 11.66 -5.15 4.56
N ALA A 28 10.68 -4.26 4.64
CA ALA A 28 10.89 -2.87 5.05
C ALA A 28 11.36 -2.78 6.52
N MET A 29 10.78 -3.58 7.42
CA MET A 29 11.21 -3.66 8.82
C MET A 29 12.65 -4.16 8.97
N ASN A 30 13.11 -5.02 8.06
CA ASN A 30 14.45 -5.61 8.09
C ASN A 30 15.49 -4.82 7.26
N GLN A 31 15.13 -3.67 6.70
CA GLN A 31 16.09 -2.82 5.99
C GLN A 31 17.10 -2.19 6.96
N THR A 32 18.36 -2.12 6.52
CA THR A 32 19.44 -1.51 7.31
C THR A 32 19.18 -0.03 7.51
N GLY A 33 19.23 0.43 8.76
CA GLY A 33 19.01 1.84 9.12
C GLY A 33 17.57 2.19 9.49
N THR A 34 16.63 1.24 9.38
CA THR A 34 15.25 1.44 9.82
C THR A 34 15.13 1.33 11.34
N GLN A 35 14.42 2.26 11.98
CA GLN A 35 14.14 2.16 13.41
C GLN A 35 13.18 0.98 13.67
N PRO A 36 13.38 0.21 14.75
CA PRO A 36 12.47 -0.89 15.08
C PRO A 36 11.04 -0.38 15.30
N ILE A 37 10.09 -0.97 14.59
CA ILE A 37 8.67 -0.77 14.84
C ILE A 37 8.29 -1.59 16.08
N THR A 38 7.72 -0.92 17.08
CA THR A 38 7.26 -1.60 18.31
C THR A 38 5.83 -2.10 18.14
N THR A 39 5.42 -3.07 18.96
CA THR A 39 4.02 -3.55 18.97
C THR A 39 3.00 -2.50 19.41
N LEU A 40 3.46 -1.35 19.95
CA LEU A 40 2.63 -0.20 20.31
C LEU A 40 2.57 0.84 19.20
N ASP A 41 3.23 0.60 18.06
CA ASP A 41 3.17 1.49 16.92
C ASP A 41 1.78 1.39 16.26
N LEU A 42 1.07 2.51 16.27
CA LEU A 42 -0.27 2.65 15.70
C LEU A 42 -0.24 3.36 14.34
N ARG A 43 0.94 3.67 13.80
CA ARG A 43 1.06 4.35 12.51
C ARG A 43 0.57 3.44 11.39
N ALA A 44 -0.14 4.05 10.45
CA ALA A 44 -0.48 3.41 9.18
C ALA A 44 0.57 3.83 8.15
N TYR A 45 1.42 2.88 7.74
CA TYR A 45 2.48 3.12 6.77
C TYR A 45 1.95 3.12 5.34
N THR A 46 2.59 3.92 4.49
CA THR A 46 2.19 4.04 3.08
C THR A 46 2.59 2.79 2.30
N LEU A 47 1.61 2.13 1.68
CA LEU A 47 1.83 1.05 0.72
C LEU A 47 2.03 1.68 -0.66
N PHE A 48 3.23 1.59 -1.20
CA PHE A 48 3.53 2.03 -2.56
C PHE A 48 3.37 0.89 -3.54
N TYR A 49 2.80 1.16 -4.71
CA TYR A 49 2.77 0.26 -5.86
C TYR A 49 3.64 0.82 -6.98
N HIS A 50 4.63 0.04 -7.43
CA HIS A 50 5.53 0.45 -8.48
C HIS A 50 4.97 0.05 -9.86
N LEU A 51 4.51 1.05 -10.62
CA LEU A 51 3.76 0.86 -11.86
C LEU A 51 4.50 0.03 -12.91
N THR A 52 5.84 0.08 -12.93
CA THR A 52 6.63 -0.62 -13.96
C THR A 52 6.91 -2.08 -13.59
N SER A 53 7.01 -2.40 -12.30
CA SER A 53 7.37 -3.76 -11.85
C SER A 53 6.16 -4.56 -11.34
N GLY A 54 5.04 -3.89 -11.06
CA GLY A 54 3.86 -4.53 -10.47
C GLY A 54 4.07 -4.99 -9.03
N VAL A 55 5.10 -4.48 -8.35
CA VAL A 55 5.47 -4.87 -6.98
C VAL A 55 5.07 -3.77 -6.01
N VAL A 56 4.61 -4.18 -4.82
CA VAL A 56 4.42 -3.26 -3.70
C VAL A 56 5.61 -3.23 -2.75
N ALA A 57 5.80 -2.08 -2.13
CA ALA A 57 6.81 -1.86 -1.12
C ALA A 57 6.28 -0.92 -0.03
N PHE A 58 6.89 -1.03 1.15
CA PHE A 58 6.81 -0.02 2.18
C PHE A 58 8.16 0.68 2.28
N ASP A 59 8.11 1.99 2.51
CA ASP A 59 9.23 2.78 3.02
C ASP A 59 8.76 3.37 4.33
N LEU A 60 9.36 2.93 5.44
CA LEU A 60 8.88 3.23 6.80
C LEU A 60 9.16 4.68 7.24
N ASN A 61 9.73 5.50 6.35
CA ASN A 61 9.77 6.94 6.51
C ASN A 61 8.47 7.65 6.09
N TRP A 62 7.56 6.93 5.42
CA TRP A 62 6.27 7.45 4.97
C TRP A 62 5.13 6.79 5.73
N ASP A 63 4.33 7.63 6.37
CA ASP A 63 3.08 7.19 6.99
C ASP A 63 1.91 8.05 6.52
N GLN A 64 0.71 7.67 6.96
CA GLN A 64 -0.53 8.36 6.60
C GLN A 64 -0.52 9.86 6.97
N GLY A 65 0.32 10.30 7.91
CA GLY A 65 0.51 11.71 8.23
C GLY A 65 1.10 12.52 7.08
N ASP A 66 1.82 11.87 6.15
CA ASP A 66 2.42 12.50 4.96
C ASP A 66 1.49 12.48 3.73
N ALA A 67 0.28 11.93 3.87
CA ALA A 67 -0.66 11.74 2.79
C ALA A 67 -0.91 13.03 2.01
N PHE A 68 -0.77 12.95 0.69
CA PHE A 68 -0.93 14.05 -0.27
C PHE A 68 0.06 15.21 -0.09
N SER A 69 1.07 15.07 0.77
CA SER A 69 2.11 16.09 0.93
C SER A 69 2.88 16.30 -0.39
N PRO A 70 3.41 17.51 -0.65
CA PRO A 70 4.25 17.74 -1.83
C PRO A 70 5.46 16.79 -1.89
N ALA A 71 6.00 16.41 -0.72
CA ALA A 71 7.11 15.48 -0.61
C ALA A 71 6.71 14.07 -1.06
N GLU A 72 5.57 13.55 -0.61
CA GLU A 72 5.05 12.23 -1.02
C GLU A 72 4.76 12.21 -2.53
N GLN A 73 4.12 13.26 -3.04
CA GLN A 73 3.84 13.38 -4.48
C GLN A 73 5.13 13.44 -5.31
N GLN A 74 6.17 14.11 -4.81
CA GLN A 74 7.47 14.16 -5.48
C GLN A 74 8.17 12.80 -5.43
N TYR A 75 8.13 12.12 -4.29
CA TYR A 75 8.67 10.77 -4.12
C TYR A 75 7.99 9.78 -5.09
N CYS A 76 6.66 9.80 -5.15
CA CYS A 76 5.89 8.97 -6.06
C CYS A 76 6.21 9.25 -7.54
N ARG A 77 6.30 10.54 -7.93
CA ARG A 77 6.65 10.93 -9.31
C ARG A 77 8.03 10.44 -9.73
N HIS A 78 9.04 10.61 -8.88
CA HIS A 78 10.40 10.15 -9.19
C HIS A 78 10.52 8.63 -9.21
N GLY A 79 9.85 7.94 -8.29
CA GLY A 79 9.87 6.49 -8.18
C GLY A 79 8.93 5.75 -9.13
N LYS A 80 8.11 6.47 -9.93
CA LYS A 80 7.00 5.87 -10.72
C LYS A 80 6.08 5.00 -9.84
N LEU A 81 5.78 5.51 -8.66
CA LEU A 81 4.94 4.87 -7.65
C LEU A 81 3.54 5.50 -7.65
N ILE A 82 2.56 4.72 -7.22
CA ILE A 82 1.30 5.24 -6.70
C ILE A 82 1.13 4.79 -5.25
N VAL A 83 0.34 5.53 -4.48
CA VAL A 83 -0.11 5.08 -3.17
C VAL A 83 -1.25 4.08 -3.39
N ALA A 84 -1.11 2.88 -2.83
CA ALA A 84 -2.09 1.80 -2.90
C ALA A 84 -2.86 1.60 -1.57
N GLY A 85 -2.55 2.42 -0.57
CA GLY A 85 -3.27 2.49 0.70
C GLY A 85 -2.33 2.76 1.88
N TYR A 86 -2.91 2.82 3.07
CA TYR A 86 -2.18 2.98 4.33
C TYR A 86 -2.53 1.84 5.27
N PHE A 87 -1.51 1.21 5.85
CA PHE A 87 -1.69 0.00 6.65
C PHE A 87 -0.83 0.02 7.90
N SER A 88 -1.44 -0.24 9.05
CA SER A 88 -0.70 -0.50 10.29
C SER A 88 -0.15 -1.92 10.33
N GLN A 89 0.86 -2.15 11.18
CA GLN A 89 1.37 -3.50 11.44
C GLN A 89 0.24 -4.45 11.93
N TYR A 90 -0.68 -3.94 12.75
CA TYR A 90 -1.83 -4.73 13.21
C TYR A 90 -2.70 -5.18 12.04
N GLU A 91 -3.02 -4.29 11.09
CA GLU A 91 -3.85 -4.64 9.95
C GLU A 91 -3.15 -5.61 9.00
N ILE A 92 -1.85 -5.44 8.78
CA ILE A 92 -1.04 -6.34 7.94
C ILE A 92 -0.97 -7.76 8.53
N SER A 93 -1.01 -7.88 9.86
CA SER A 93 -0.93 -9.16 10.57
C SER A 93 -2.29 -9.81 10.85
N SER A 94 -3.37 -9.02 10.96
CA SER A 94 -4.70 -9.52 11.34
C SER A 94 -5.65 -9.73 10.16
N LEU A 95 -5.48 -8.98 9.07
CA LEU A 95 -6.35 -9.10 7.89
C LEU A 95 -5.89 -10.26 7.01
N ASN A 96 -6.84 -11.03 6.52
CA ASN A 96 -6.55 -12.03 5.49
C ASN A 96 -6.33 -11.36 4.13
N GLN A 97 -5.80 -12.13 3.17
CA GLN A 97 -5.46 -11.64 1.84
C GLN A 97 -6.67 -11.03 1.10
N PHE A 98 -7.88 -11.56 1.29
CA PHE A 98 -9.08 -11.02 0.66
C PHE A 98 -9.43 -9.64 1.25
N GLN A 99 -9.39 -9.51 2.58
CA GLN A 99 -9.65 -8.24 3.27
C GLN A 99 -8.61 -7.17 2.91
N LEU A 100 -7.33 -7.54 2.82
CA LEU A 100 -6.28 -6.64 2.33
C LEU A 100 -6.54 -6.19 0.88
N GLY A 101 -6.88 -7.13 0.00
CA GLY A 101 -7.18 -6.84 -1.40
C GLY A 101 -8.41 -5.94 -1.57
N GLU A 102 -9.48 -6.18 -0.79
CA GLU A 102 -10.64 -5.31 -0.76
C GLU A 102 -10.26 -3.90 -0.32
N ARG A 103 -9.41 -3.77 0.70
CA ARG A 103 -9.01 -2.47 1.22
C ARG A 103 -8.19 -1.65 0.23
N ILE A 104 -7.26 -2.31 -0.49
CA ILE A 104 -6.52 -1.71 -1.61
C ILE A 104 -7.49 -1.25 -2.70
N TYR A 105 -8.42 -2.12 -3.10
CA TYR A 105 -9.42 -1.80 -4.13
C TYR A 105 -10.27 -0.58 -3.76
N GLN A 106 -10.77 -0.52 -2.52
CA GLN A 106 -11.57 0.61 -2.05
C GLN A 106 -10.76 1.91 -2.02
N PHE A 107 -9.48 1.83 -1.62
CA PHE A 107 -8.59 2.99 -1.63
C PHE A 107 -8.35 3.52 -3.04
N LEU A 108 -7.95 2.66 -3.98
CA LEU A 108 -7.69 3.04 -5.36
C LEU A 108 -8.93 3.64 -6.03
N LYS A 109 -10.10 3.05 -5.78
CA LYS A 109 -11.37 3.61 -6.25
C LYS A 109 -11.64 5.00 -5.69
N LEU A 110 -11.28 5.27 -4.44
CA LEU A 110 -11.48 6.59 -3.82
C LEU A 110 -10.56 7.65 -4.44
N VAL A 111 -9.31 7.29 -4.74
CA VAL A 111 -8.33 8.20 -5.35
C VAL A 111 -8.63 8.43 -6.84
N ASP A 112 -9.09 7.43 -7.57
CA ASP A 112 -9.50 7.57 -8.99
C ASP A 112 -10.81 8.39 -9.15
N LEU A 113 -11.59 8.55 -8.09
CA LEU A 113 -12.84 9.34 -8.09
C LEU A 113 -12.62 10.84 -7.83
N THR A 114 -11.39 11.25 -7.51
CA THR A 114 -10.98 12.66 -7.30
C THR A 114 -10.16 13.18 -8.46
#